data_AF-A0A8T3ZIE7-F1
#
_entry.id   AF-A0A8T3ZIE7-F1
#
_cell.length_a   1.000
_cell.length_b   1.000
_cell.length_c   1.000
_cell.angle_alpha   90.00
_cell.angle_beta   90.00
_cell.angle_gamma   90.00
#
_symmetry.space_group_name_H-M   'P 1'
#
loop_
_entity.id
_entity.type
_entity.pdbx_description
1 polymer ?
#
loop_
_entity_poly.entity_id
_entity_poly.type
_entity_poly.pdbx_seq_one_letter_code
_entity_poly.pdbx_strand_id
1 'polypeptide(L)'
;MKRIISIVFLILLLFTLGSCKKKETTEQPSEITGADQGNLFDDVLNDPSSQTTTQTTEEGTSSETTTSETETTNATTDYADPSCGDGICTYYETFSSCPEDCEKLKDVTLFDYPEFLQNGTLIVVGNDAPSTDVITATLIATYLVTQGVSTETKLAGEVSDYDSTDMILIGNPCDNAVIANLLHYSARTCANVVTEQNNAVIKLLVQDKNEIIIITGYDIGDTKDASEMLTDTTEKYNLNGAEEWINLANDEINLYFSKN
;
A
#
# COMPACT_ATOMS: atom_id res chain seq x y z
N MET A 1 8.56 20.49 54.95
CA MET A 1 8.36 20.24 53.51
C MET A 1 7.22 19.27 53.18
N LYS A 2 7.00 18.16 53.92
CA LYS A 2 5.92 17.19 53.59
C LYS A 2 4.47 17.72 53.61
N ARG A 3 4.18 18.82 54.32
CA ARG A 3 2.81 19.39 54.39
C ARG A 3 2.42 20.27 53.20
N ILE A 4 3.38 20.77 52.41
CA ILE A 4 3.11 21.64 51.27
C ILE A 4 2.72 20.82 50.03
N ILE A 5 3.31 19.63 49.87
CA ILE A 5 3.05 18.73 48.73
C ILE A 5 1.59 18.21 48.76
N SER A 6 1.01 17.99 49.94
CA SER A 6 -0.36 17.48 50.06
C SER A 6 -1.43 18.50 49.69
N ILE A 7 -1.14 19.80 49.76
CA ILE A 7 -2.10 20.86 49.41
C ILE A 7 -2.09 21.09 47.90
N VAL A 8 -0.93 20.96 47.24
CA VAL A 8 -0.83 21.09 45.78
C VAL A 8 -1.58 19.95 45.07
N PHE A 9 -1.50 18.73 45.60
CA PHE A 9 -2.23 17.59 45.03
C PHE A 9 -3.75 17.72 45.17
N LEU A 10 -4.24 18.31 46.27
CA LEU A 10 -5.67 18.53 46.49
C LEU A 10 -6.22 19.63 45.59
N ILE A 11 -5.44 20.68 45.30
CA ILE A 11 -5.83 21.76 44.39
C ILE A 11 -5.85 21.25 42.94
N LEU A 12 -4.91 20.38 42.53
CA LEU A 12 -4.91 19.79 41.19
C LEU A 12 -6.14 18.90 40.94
N LEU A 13 -6.58 18.15 41.96
CA LEU A 13 -7.76 17.29 41.90
C LEU A 13 -9.09 18.07 41.84
N LEU A 14 -9.10 19.32 42.30
CA LEU A 14 -10.27 20.20 42.22
C LEU A 14 -10.43 20.84 40.83
N PHE A 15 -9.36 20.93 40.03
CA PHE A 15 -9.44 21.45 38.67
C PHE A 15 -9.95 20.43 37.63
N THR A 16 -9.92 19.13 37.93
CA THR A 16 -10.39 18.08 36.99
C THR A 16 -11.89 17.81 37.04
N LEU A 17 -12.64 18.44 37.96
CA LEU A 17 -14.10 18.30 38.07
C LEU A 17 -14.88 19.52 37.56
N GLY A 18 -14.19 20.49 36.95
CA GLY A 18 -14.76 21.66 36.30
C GLY A 18 -15.60 21.28 35.08
N SER A 19 -16.91 21.27 35.27
CA SER A 19 -17.95 20.82 34.36
C SER A 19 -17.91 21.46 32.96
N CYS A 20 -17.68 20.65 31.93
CA CYS A 20 -18.21 20.91 30.60
C CYS A 20 -19.71 20.59 30.60
N LYS A 21 -20.55 21.60 30.88
CA LYS A 21 -21.98 21.55 30.59
C LYS A 21 -22.15 21.54 29.07
N LYS A 22 -22.36 20.34 28.51
CA LYS A 22 -22.76 20.16 27.11
C LYS A 22 -24.12 20.85 26.93
N LYS A 23 -24.16 21.88 26.09
CA LYS A 23 -25.39 22.55 25.69
C LYS A 23 -26.07 21.62 24.68
N GLU A 24 -27.14 20.94 25.10
CA GLU A 24 -28.03 20.25 24.17
C GLU A 24 -28.73 21.29 23.31
N THR A 25 -28.19 21.49 22.11
CA THR A 25 -28.96 22.04 21.00
C THR A 25 -29.70 20.87 20.38
N THR A 26 -31.00 20.78 20.63
CA THR A 26 -31.91 19.93 19.88
C THR A 26 -32.01 20.50 18.48
N GLU A 27 -31.09 20.11 17.60
CA GLU A 27 -31.31 20.25 16.16
C GLU A 27 -32.21 19.11 15.71
N GLN A 28 -33.36 19.53 15.19
CA GLN A 28 -34.34 18.70 14.52
C GLN A 28 -33.67 18.01 13.33
N PRO A 29 -33.83 16.69 13.14
CA PRO A 29 -33.23 15.99 12.01
C PRO A 29 -33.87 16.52 10.73
N SER A 30 -33.11 17.33 9.98
CA SER A 30 -33.39 17.56 8.58
C SER A 30 -33.14 16.24 7.87
N GLU A 31 -34.23 15.64 7.43
CA GLU A 31 -34.28 14.49 6.52
C GLU A 31 -33.56 14.90 5.23
N ILE A 32 -32.24 14.66 5.17
CA ILE A 32 -31.47 14.73 3.94
C ILE A 32 -31.77 13.41 3.23
N THR A 33 -32.76 13.46 2.35
CA THR A 33 -32.98 12.46 1.32
C THR A 33 -31.66 12.25 0.58
N GLY A 34 -31.21 10.99 0.54
CA GLY A 34 -29.90 10.58 0.03
C GLY A 34 -29.50 11.30 -1.25
N ALA A 35 -28.52 12.19 -1.11
CA ALA A 35 -27.64 12.53 -2.21
C ALA A 35 -26.60 11.40 -2.25
N ASP A 36 -26.79 10.55 -3.25
CA ASP A 36 -25.82 9.65 -3.83
C ASP A 36 -24.39 10.19 -3.62
N GLN A 37 -23.61 9.57 -2.72
CA GLN A 37 -22.16 9.76 -2.66
C GLN A 37 -21.53 8.98 -3.82
N GLY A 38 -22.00 9.28 -5.03
CA GLY A 38 -21.37 8.83 -6.26
C GLY A 38 -19.94 9.33 -6.25
N ASN A 39 -19.03 8.38 -6.40
CA ASN A 39 -17.59 8.50 -6.53
C ASN A 39 -17.17 9.86 -7.11
N LEU A 40 -16.76 10.79 -6.25
CA LEU A 40 -16.30 12.14 -6.62
C LEU A 40 -15.08 12.10 -7.57
N PHE A 41 -14.43 10.95 -7.70
CA PHE A 41 -13.26 10.73 -8.56
C PHE A 41 -13.59 10.10 -9.92
N ASP A 42 -14.74 9.45 -10.10
CA ASP A 42 -15.08 8.83 -11.39
C ASP A 42 -15.38 9.88 -12.47
N ASP A 43 -15.90 11.04 -12.08
CA ASP A 43 -16.18 12.15 -13.01
C ASP A 43 -14.91 12.86 -13.50
N VAL A 44 -13.78 12.75 -12.79
CA VAL A 44 -12.51 13.39 -13.19
C VAL A 44 -11.71 12.50 -14.14
N LEU A 45 -11.84 11.17 -14.03
CA LEU A 45 -11.08 10.22 -14.86
C LEU A 45 -11.82 9.77 -16.12
N ASN A 46 -13.15 9.94 -16.20
CA ASN A 46 -13.95 9.55 -17.36
C ASN A 46 -14.22 10.71 -18.35
N ASP A 47 -13.36 11.73 -18.46
CA ASP A 47 -13.49 12.69 -19.57
C ASP A 47 -13.00 12.04 -20.89
N PRO A 48 -13.91 11.69 -21.84
CA PRO A 48 -13.54 11.12 -23.13
C PRO A 48 -12.75 12.10 -24.03
N SER A 49 -12.49 13.34 -23.59
CA SER A 49 -11.79 14.35 -24.38
C SER A 49 -10.26 14.27 -24.35
N SER A 50 -9.65 13.42 -23.49
CA SER A 50 -8.18 13.36 -23.33
C SER A 50 -7.49 12.15 -23.97
N GLN A 51 -8.13 11.47 -24.92
CA GLN A 51 -7.44 10.51 -25.79
C GLN A 51 -6.60 11.26 -26.85
N THR A 52 -5.47 11.82 -26.43
CA THR A 52 -4.43 12.26 -27.38
C THR A 52 -3.79 11.02 -27.97
N THR A 53 -4.29 10.63 -29.15
CA THR A 53 -3.71 9.58 -29.97
C THR A 53 -2.36 10.06 -30.49
N THR A 54 -1.26 9.64 -29.87
CA THR A 54 0.07 9.78 -30.48
C THR A 54 0.16 8.78 -31.63
N GLN A 55 -0.18 9.24 -32.85
CA GLN A 55 0.09 8.53 -34.08
C GLN A 55 1.61 8.46 -34.30
N THR A 56 2.24 7.38 -33.82
CA THR A 56 3.57 6.98 -34.26
C THR A 56 3.47 6.47 -35.70
N THR A 57 4.12 7.17 -36.61
CA THR A 57 4.26 6.77 -38.02
C THR A 57 5.34 5.70 -38.10
N GLU A 58 4.95 4.44 -38.28
CA GLU A 58 5.86 3.34 -38.58
C GLU A 58 6.13 3.29 -40.10
N GLU A 59 7.34 3.70 -40.50
CA GLU A 59 7.89 3.34 -41.81
C GLU A 59 8.36 1.87 -41.77
N GLY A 60 7.75 1.06 -42.64
CA GLY A 60 8.01 -0.36 -42.74
C GLY A 60 9.43 -0.69 -43.21
N THR A 61 9.97 -1.80 -42.72
CA THR A 61 11.06 -2.53 -43.37
C THR A 61 10.87 -4.03 -43.20
N SER A 62 11.08 -4.71 -44.31
CA SER A 62 10.80 -6.10 -44.64
C SER A 62 11.56 -7.14 -43.79
N SER A 63 10.78 -8.03 -43.18
CA SER A 63 10.89 -9.51 -43.16
C SER A 63 12.21 -10.16 -43.62
N GLU A 64 12.91 -10.80 -42.67
CA GLU A 64 13.74 -11.99 -42.90
C GLU A 64 13.40 -13.05 -41.84
N THR A 65 12.83 -14.17 -42.30
CA THR A 65 12.47 -15.33 -41.51
C THR A 65 13.72 -16.16 -41.20
N THR A 66 14.20 -16.13 -39.96
CA THR A 66 15.19 -17.09 -39.46
C THR A 66 14.53 -18.05 -38.49
N THR A 67 14.43 -19.31 -38.92
CA THR A 67 13.94 -20.43 -38.12
C THR A 67 14.97 -20.75 -37.04
N SER A 68 14.71 -20.36 -35.79
CA SER A 68 15.55 -20.69 -34.64
C SER A 68 14.92 -21.85 -33.87
N GLU A 69 15.66 -22.96 -33.80
CA GLU A 69 15.34 -24.14 -33.01
C GLU A 69 15.27 -23.75 -31.52
N THR A 70 14.15 -24.07 -30.90
CA THR A 70 13.86 -23.75 -29.49
C THR A 70 14.45 -24.84 -28.61
N GLU A 71 15.67 -24.63 -28.13
CA GLU A 71 16.20 -25.38 -26.99
C GLU A 71 15.42 -25.00 -25.73
N THR A 72 14.73 -25.98 -25.16
CA THR A 72 13.98 -25.86 -23.91
C THR A 72 14.97 -25.90 -22.75
N THR A 73 15.70 -24.81 -22.54
CA THR A 73 16.48 -24.62 -21.31
C THR A 73 15.49 -24.32 -20.21
N ASN A 74 15.29 -25.27 -19.30
CA ASN A 74 14.55 -25.06 -18.05
C ASN A 74 15.12 -23.81 -17.37
N ALA A 75 14.35 -22.72 -17.40
CA ALA A 75 14.69 -21.47 -16.76
C ALA A 75 14.87 -21.76 -15.27
N THR A 76 16.13 -21.85 -14.86
CA THR A 76 16.51 -21.86 -13.45
C THR A 76 16.17 -20.47 -12.98
N THR A 77 15.03 -20.33 -12.32
CA THR A 77 14.61 -19.05 -11.76
C THR A 77 15.65 -18.65 -10.75
N ASP A 78 16.43 -17.62 -11.06
CA ASP A 78 17.49 -17.03 -10.23
C ASP A 78 16.85 -16.23 -9.08
N TYR A 79 15.93 -16.87 -8.36
CA TYR A 79 15.51 -16.42 -7.05
C TYR A 79 16.62 -16.85 -6.10
N ALA A 80 17.31 -15.87 -5.51
CA ALA A 80 18.20 -16.14 -4.40
C ALA A 80 17.42 -17.00 -3.38
N ASP A 81 18.03 -18.09 -2.92
CA ASP A 81 17.50 -18.95 -1.88
C ASP A 81 17.07 -18.05 -0.70
N PRO A 82 15.81 -18.09 -0.22
CA PRO A 82 15.33 -17.21 0.84
C PRO A 82 16.28 -17.28 2.04
N SER A 83 17.03 -16.20 2.24
CA SER A 83 18.09 -16.15 3.22
C SER A 83 17.54 -15.55 4.50
N CYS A 84 17.16 -16.42 5.42
CA CYS A 84 16.76 -15.98 6.73
C CYS A 84 17.87 -15.16 7.43
N GLY A 85 17.48 -14.09 8.11
CA GLY A 85 18.32 -13.14 8.81
C GLY A 85 18.59 -11.83 8.04
N ASP A 86 17.82 -11.52 6.99
CA ASP A 86 17.89 -10.24 6.28
C ASP A 86 16.96 -9.17 6.88
N GLY A 87 16.14 -9.55 7.85
CA GLY A 87 15.20 -8.67 8.54
C GLY A 87 13.88 -8.45 7.80
N ILE A 88 13.63 -9.15 6.70
CA ILE A 88 12.44 -9.01 5.85
C ILE A 88 11.77 -10.38 5.72
N CYS A 89 10.54 -10.54 6.22
CA CYS A 89 9.79 -11.78 6.01
C CYS A 89 9.25 -11.85 4.57
N THR A 90 10.02 -12.48 3.68
CA THR A 90 9.70 -12.60 2.25
C THR A 90 8.60 -13.66 1.96
N TYR A 91 8.20 -13.82 0.69
CA TYR A 91 7.11 -14.71 0.28
C TYR A 91 7.33 -16.18 0.68
N TYR A 92 8.56 -16.67 0.57
CA TYR A 92 8.92 -18.07 0.86
C TYR A 92 9.30 -18.29 2.33
N GLU A 93 9.27 -17.24 3.13
CA GLU A 93 9.52 -17.29 4.56
C GLU A 93 8.21 -17.38 5.32
N THR A 94 8.28 -18.15 6.40
CA THR A 94 7.19 -18.35 7.35
C THR A 94 7.83 -18.29 8.72
N PHE A 95 7.03 -18.07 9.76
CA PHE A 95 7.53 -18.18 11.13
C PHE A 95 8.22 -19.54 11.42
N SER A 96 7.88 -20.60 10.68
CA SER A 96 8.51 -21.91 10.84
C SER A 96 9.84 -22.09 10.08
N SER A 97 10.00 -21.41 8.95
CA SER A 97 11.20 -21.49 8.10
C SER A 97 12.21 -20.39 8.40
N CYS A 98 11.73 -19.23 8.87
CA CYS A 98 12.54 -18.08 9.26
C CYS A 98 11.88 -17.28 10.40
N PRO A 99 11.94 -17.77 11.65
CA PRO A 99 11.40 -17.04 12.79
C PRO A 99 12.11 -15.71 13.06
N GLU A 100 13.40 -15.59 12.72
CA GLU A 100 14.21 -14.39 12.97
C GLU A 100 13.65 -13.14 12.27
N ASP A 101 13.16 -13.30 11.03
CA ASP A 101 12.62 -12.18 10.24
C ASP A 101 11.09 -12.07 10.40
N CYS A 102 10.39 -13.19 10.54
CA CYS A 102 8.92 -13.21 10.58
C CYS A 102 8.32 -13.05 11.99
N GLU A 103 9.10 -13.09 13.07
CA GLU A 103 8.54 -12.94 14.43
C GLU A 103 7.85 -11.58 14.64
N LYS A 104 8.35 -10.53 13.99
CA LYS A 104 7.83 -9.16 14.13
C LYS A 104 6.41 -8.98 13.56
N LEU A 105 6.01 -9.82 12.59
CA LEU A 105 4.67 -9.77 11.99
C LEU A 105 3.57 -10.31 12.90
N LYS A 106 3.89 -10.93 14.04
CA LYS A 106 2.88 -11.46 14.96
C LYS A 106 2.05 -10.38 15.64
N ASP A 107 2.62 -9.18 15.77
CA ASP A 107 2.05 -8.10 16.57
C ASP A 107 1.42 -7.01 15.72
N VAL A 108 1.52 -7.09 14.38
CA VAL A 108 1.00 -6.08 13.44
C VAL A 108 0.41 -6.75 12.21
N THR A 109 -0.78 -6.32 11.82
CA THR A 109 -1.48 -6.79 10.61
C THR A 109 -1.98 -5.60 9.79
N LEU A 110 -2.44 -5.85 8.56
CA LEU A 110 -3.09 -4.82 7.75
C LEU A 110 -4.39 -4.29 8.37
N PHE A 111 -4.95 -4.97 9.38
CA PHE A 111 -6.14 -4.53 10.11
C PHE A 111 -5.83 -3.30 10.96
N ASP A 112 -4.59 -3.18 11.42
CA ASP A 112 -4.13 -2.07 12.25
C ASP A 112 -3.82 -0.82 11.40
N TYR A 113 -4.02 -0.86 10.08
CA TYR A 113 -3.81 0.29 9.20
C TYR A 113 -4.96 1.32 9.36
N PRO A 114 -4.66 2.63 9.41
CA PRO A 114 -3.35 3.27 9.32
C PRO A 114 -2.70 3.59 10.69
N GLU A 115 -3.16 2.97 11.77
CA GLU A 115 -2.77 3.33 13.14
C GLU A 115 -1.29 3.13 13.42
N PHE A 116 -0.59 2.23 12.73
CA PHE A 116 0.86 2.05 12.90
C PHE A 116 1.70 3.16 12.25
N LEU A 117 1.16 3.94 11.30
CA LEU A 117 1.90 4.97 10.53
C LEU A 117 2.05 6.33 11.26
N GLN A 118 2.09 6.38 12.60
CA GLN A 118 1.94 7.64 13.34
C GLN A 118 3.14 8.59 13.23
N ASN A 119 4.31 8.11 12.81
CA ASN A 119 5.52 8.93 12.71
C ASN A 119 5.67 9.63 11.36
N GLY A 120 4.61 9.60 10.55
CA GLY A 120 4.60 10.02 9.17
C GLY A 120 5.01 8.88 8.24
N THR A 121 4.54 8.91 7.01
CA THR A 121 4.84 7.87 6.03
C THR A 121 5.29 8.46 4.71
N LEU A 122 6.22 7.76 4.06
CA LEU A 122 6.70 8.09 2.73
C LEU A 122 5.99 7.20 1.69
N ILE A 123 5.25 7.82 0.79
CA ILE A 123 4.59 7.13 -0.31
C ILE A 123 5.52 7.17 -1.52
N VAL A 124 5.90 6.01 -2.04
CA VAL A 124 6.89 5.87 -3.11
C VAL A 124 6.26 5.24 -4.34
N VAL A 125 6.35 5.94 -5.46
CA VAL A 125 5.97 5.43 -6.78
C VAL A 125 7.22 5.17 -7.63
N GLY A 126 7.12 4.28 -8.61
CA GLY A 126 8.21 4.03 -9.54
C GLY A 126 8.64 5.25 -10.36
N ASN A 127 9.90 5.27 -10.83
CA ASN A 127 10.40 6.36 -11.69
C ASN A 127 9.73 6.34 -13.07
N ASP A 128 9.47 5.14 -13.57
CA ASP A 128 8.80 4.87 -14.84
C ASP A 128 7.34 4.46 -14.62
N ALA A 129 6.79 4.75 -13.43
CA ALA A 129 5.44 4.36 -13.07
C ALA A 129 4.39 5.03 -13.99
N PRO A 130 3.32 4.30 -14.34
CA PRO A 130 2.21 4.88 -15.09
C PRO A 130 1.53 5.97 -14.26
N SER A 131 0.85 6.89 -14.94
CA SER A 131 0.13 8.00 -14.27
C SER A 131 -0.90 7.52 -13.25
N THR A 132 -1.46 6.32 -13.43
CA THR A 132 -2.39 5.69 -12.50
C THR A 132 -1.76 5.48 -11.12
N ASP A 133 -0.50 5.06 -11.04
CA ASP A 133 0.20 4.85 -9.76
C ASP A 133 0.38 6.17 -8.99
N VAL A 134 0.63 7.27 -9.71
CA VAL A 134 0.74 8.62 -9.12
C VAL A 134 -0.62 9.10 -8.59
N ILE A 135 -1.71 8.78 -9.30
CA ILE A 135 -3.08 9.04 -8.84
C ILE A 135 -3.37 8.21 -7.59
N THR A 136 -3.05 6.92 -7.60
CA THR A 136 -3.16 6.01 -6.46
C THR A 136 -2.40 6.55 -5.24
N ALA A 137 -1.16 7.00 -5.42
CA ALA A 137 -0.38 7.63 -4.35
C ALA A 137 -1.09 8.86 -3.77
N THR A 138 -1.70 9.67 -4.64
CA THR A 138 -2.46 10.87 -4.22
C THR A 138 -3.71 10.50 -3.42
N LEU A 139 -4.42 9.44 -3.82
CA LEU A 139 -5.61 8.94 -3.11
C LEU A 139 -5.25 8.47 -1.69
N ILE A 140 -4.21 7.63 -1.58
CA ILE A 140 -3.70 7.15 -0.28
C ILE A 140 -3.21 8.32 0.57
N ALA A 141 -2.42 9.24 0.01
CA ALA A 141 -1.92 10.41 0.72
C ALA A 141 -3.05 11.25 1.30
N THR A 142 -4.09 11.48 0.50
CA THR A 142 -5.28 12.25 0.91
C THR A 142 -5.99 11.54 2.05
N TYR A 143 -6.24 10.23 1.91
CA TYR A 143 -6.85 9.41 2.95
C TYR A 143 -6.07 9.51 4.27
N LEU A 144 -4.75 9.29 4.25
CA LEU A 144 -3.91 9.33 5.44
C LEU A 144 -3.91 10.69 6.14
N VAL A 145 -3.89 11.79 5.36
CA VAL A 145 -4.02 13.15 5.92
C VAL A 145 -5.36 13.32 6.64
N THR A 146 -6.46 12.74 6.14
CA THR A 146 -7.75 12.78 6.85
C THR A 146 -7.73 11.99 8.16
N GLN A 147 -6.87 10.98 8.28
CA GLN A 147 -6.63 10.21 9.49
C GLN A 147 -5.60 10.86 10.43
N GLY A 148 -5.07 12.04 10.06
CA GLY A 148 -4.07 12.77 10.86
C GLY A 148 -2.64 12.24 10.71
N VAL A 149 -2.38 11.37 9.72
CA VAL A 149 -1.05 10.86 9.38
C VAL A 149 -0.37 11.83 8.41
N SER A 150 0.85 12.27 8.74
CA SER A 150 1.66 13.10 7.85
C SER A 150 2.19 12.27 6.70
N THR A 151 2.12 12.77 5.46
CA THR A 151 2.60 12.04 4.29
C THR A 151 3.54 12.90 3.45
N GLU A 152 4.53 12.24 2.83
CA GLU A 152 5.34 12.80 1.74
C GLU A 152 5.26 11.82 0.56
N THR A 153 5.25 12.31 -0.68
CA THR A 153 5.27 11.45 -1.87
C THR A 153 6.56 11.68 -2.65
N LYS A 154 7.24 10.59 -3.04
CA LYS A 154 8.50 10.62 -3.81
C LYS A 154 8.50 9.62 -4.95
N LEU A 155 9.32 9.89 -5.96
CA LEU A 155 9.72 8.89 -6.93
C LEU A 155 10.77 7.96 -6.31
N ALA A 156 10.81 6.70 -6.75
CA ALA A 156 11.75 5.69 -6.27
C ALA A 156 13.21 6.16 -6.33
N GLY A 157 13.60 6.92 -7.36
CA GLY A 157 14.95 7.46 -7.53
C GLY A 157 15.30 8.62 -6.59
N GLU A 158 14.32 9.19 -5.89
CA GLU A 158 14.51 10.26 -4.89
C GLU A 158 14.67 9.70 -3.48
N VAL A 159 14.45 8.40 -3.29
CA VAL A 159 14.57 7.71 -2.00
C VAL A 159 16.00 7.21 -1.84
N SER A 160 16.74 7.82 -0.90
CA SER A 160 18.13 7.43 -0.60
C SER A 160 18.26 6.51 0.61
N ASP A 161 17.25 6.48 1.48
CA ASP A 161 17.20 5.71 2.72
C ASP A 161 15.79 5.13 2.87
N TYR A 162 15.69 3.81 2.86
CA TYR A 162 14.44 3.06 3.01
C TYR A 162 14.36 2.34 4.37
N ASP A 163 15.38 2.45 5.22
CA ASP A 163 15.47 1.74 6.50
C ASP A 163 14.98 2.60 7.68
N SER A 164 14.64 3.86 7.45
CA SER A 164 14.44 4.84 8.53
C SER A 164 13.02 5.40 8.67
N THR A 165 12.07 4.98 7.83
CA THR A 165 10.71 5.53 7.83
C THR A 165 9.69 4.50 7.39
N ASP A 166 8.46 4.66 7.88
CA ASP A 166 7.32 3.90 7.37
C ASP A 166 7.07 4.27 5.91
N MET A 167 6.66 3.30 5.09
CA MET A 167 6.51 3.50 3.65
C MET A 167 5.27 2.83 3.09
N ILE A 168 4.75 3.41 2.01
CA ILE A 168 3.79 2.76 1.12
C ILE A 168 4.37 2.77 -0.29
N LEU A 169 4.76 1.60 -0.78
CA LEU A 169 5.37 1.40 -2.08
C LEU A 169 4.29 0.95 -3.07
N ILE A 170 4.14 1.69 -4.18
CA ILE A 170 3.12 1.44 -5.19
C ILE A 170 3.78 1.02 -6.50
N GLY A 171 3.19 0.02 -7.15
CA GLY A 171 3.56 -0.44 -8.48
C GLY A 171 4.29 -1.79 -8.46
N ASN A 172 4.99 -2.11 -9.54
CA ASN A 172 5.74 -3.36 -9.67
C ASN A 172 7.26 -3.13 -9.45
N PRO A 173 8.05 -4.19 -9.19
CA PRO A 173 9.50 -4.08 -9.05
C PRO A 173 10.25 -3.59 -10.31
N CYS A 174 9.70 -3.71 -11.52
CA CYS A 174 10.36 -3.20 -12.72
C CYS A 174 10.40 -1.67 -12.74
N ASP A 175 9.31 -1.02 -12.32
CA ASP A 175 9.16 0.43 -12.39
C ASP A 175 9.59 1.10 -11.06
N ASN A 176 9.52 0.35 -9.95
CA ASN A 176 9.85 0.81 -8.61
C ASN A 176 11.07 0.08 -8.04
N ALA A 177 12.24 0.70 -8.20
CA ALA A 177 13.52 0.15 -7.75
C ALA A 177 13.61 -0.06 -6.22
N VAL A 178 12.80 0.67 -5.41
CA VAL A 178 12.75 0.44 -3.96
C VAL A 178 12.12 -0.91 -3.67
N ILE A 179 11.01 -1.25 -4.32
CA ILE A 179 10.38 -2.58 -4.21
C ILE A 179 11.35 -3.66 -4.67
N ALA A 180 12.04 -3.46 -5.80
CA ALA A 180 13.00 -4.43 -6.30
C ALA A 180 14.13 -4.73 -5.31
N ASN A 181 14.71 -3.70 -4.70
CA ASN A 181 15.77 -3.88 -3.71
C ASN A 181 15.27 -4.58 -2.45
N LEU A 182 14.11 -4.16 -1.94
CA LEU A 182 13.50 -4.68 -0.71
C LEU A 182 13.10 -6.15 -0.84
N LEU A 183 12.61 -6.56 -2.01
CA LEU A 183 12.22 -7.94 -2.28
C LEU A 183 13.33 -8.76 -2.95
N HIS A 184 14.55 -8.23 -3.02
CA HIS A 184 15.72 -8.86 -3.64
C HIS A 184 15.50 -9.33 -5.09
N TYR A 185 14.68 -8.60 -5.86
CA TYR A 185 14.56 -8.79 -7.30
C TYR A 185 15.76 -8.19 -8.04
N SER A 186 16.31 -8.96 -8.97
CA SER A 186 17.29 -8.40 -9.91
C SER A 186 16.56 -7.59 -10.99
N ALA A 187 17.26 -6.61 -11.58
CA ALA A 187 16.75 -5.86 -12.73
C ALA A 187 16.38 -6.76 -13.94
N ARG A 188 16.88 -8.00 -13.99
CA ARG A 188 16.55 -8.97 -15.05
C ARG A 188 15.33 -9.83 -14.71
N THR A 189 14.98 -9.93 -13.43
CA THR A 189 13.94 -10.82 -12.92
C THR A 189 12.77 -10.06 -12.32
N CYS A 190 12.60 -8.78 -12.66
CA CYS A 190 11.50 -7.93 -12.18
C CYS A 190 10.09 -8.38 -12.65
N ALA A 191 9.95 -9.63 -13.10
CA ALA A 191 8.71 -10.27 -13.44
C ALA A 191 7.60 -9.90 -12.45
N ASN A 192 6.40 -9.69 -12.98
CA ASN A 192 5.25 -9.27 -12.19
C ASN A 192 5.10 -10.20 -10.99
N VAL A 193 5.19 -9.62 -9.79
CA VAL A 193 4.95 -10.33 -8.50
C VAL A 193 3.59 -11.02 -8.56
N VAL A 194 2.64 -10.40 -9.25
CA VAL A 194 1.33 -10.95 -9.56
C VAL A 194 1.29 -11.40 -11.02
N THR A 195 1.24 -12.71 -11.24
CA THR A 195 1.32 -13.30 -12.59
C THR A 195 -0.02 -13.57 -13.25
N GLU A 196 -1.11 -13.44 -12.51
CA GLU A 196 -2.47 -13.78 -12.94
C GLU A 196 -3.31 -12.51 -13.13
N GLN A 197 -4.07 -12.44 -14.22
CA GLN A 197 -4.95 -11.30 -14.52
C GLN A 197 -6.03 -11.10 -13.46
N ASN A 198 -6.40 -9.84 -13.22
CA ASN A 198 -7.39 -9.43 -12.21
C ASN A 198 -6.95 -9.81 -10.80
N ASN A 199 -5.64 -9.89 -10.55
CA ASN A 199 -5.14 -10.14 -9.22
C ASN A 199 -4.27 -8.97 -8.76
N ALA A 200 -4.27 -8.74 -7.46
CA ALA A 200 -3.37 -7.83 -6.78
C ALA A 200 -2.95 -8.39 -5.42
N VAL A 201 -1.89 -7.82 -4.85
CA VAL A 201 -1.44 -8.12 -3.51
C VAL A 201 -1.16 -6.84 -2.74
N ILE A 202 -1.65 -6.79 -1.50
CA ILE A 202 -1.24 -5.82 -0.49
C ILE A 202 -0.38 -6.57 0.52
N LYS A 203 0.86 -6.15 0.70
CA LYS A 203 1.80 -6.82 1.58
C LYS A 203 2.40 -5.86 2.59
N LEU A 204 2.23 -6.18 3.86
CA LEU A 204 2.91 -5.57 4.98
C LEU A 204 4.25 -6.28 5.24
N LEU A 205 5.29 -5.48 5.36
CA LEU A 205 6.62 -5.87 5.81
C LEU A 205 6.95 -5.06 7.06
N VAL A 206 7.72 -5.66 7.97
CA VAL A 206 8.24 -4.97 9.14
C VAL A 206 9.76 -5.06 9.12
N GLN A 207 10.41 -3.94 8.83
CA GLN A 207 11.86 -3.84 8.81
C GLN A 207 12.32 -2.99 10.00
N ASP A 208 13.04 -3.63 10.92
CA ASP A 208 13.40 -3.06 12.23
C ASP A 208 12.22 -2.53 13.05
N LYS A 209 11.88 -1.24 12.89
CA LYS A 209 10.81 -0.54 13.61
C LYS A 209 9.86 0.20 12.66
N ASN A 210 10.01 -0.02 11.35
CA ASN A 210 9.19 0.64 10.36
C ASN A 210 8.27 -0.38 9.70
N GLU A 211 7.07 0.07 9.40
CA GLU A 211 6.08 -0.68 8.65
C GLU A 211 6.09 -0.24 7.18
N ILE A 212 6.21 -1.21 6.29
CA ILE A 212 6.27 -0.98 4.85
C ILE A 212 5.13 -1.73 4.19
N ILE A 213 4.23 -1.01 3.53
CA ILE A 213 3.16 -1.59 2.72
C ILE A 213 3.58 -1.58 1.26
N ILE A 214 3.46 -2.71 0.58
CA ILE A 214 3.63 -2.84 -0.86
C ILE A 214 2.26 -3.10 -1.48
N ILE A 215 1.91 -2.32 -2.51
CA ILE A 215 0.68 -2.47 -3.28
C ILE A 215 1.07 -2.73 -4.73
N THR A 216 0.76 -3.92 -5.23
CA THR A 216 1.10 -4.31 -6.60
C THR A 216 -0.01 -5.17 -7.22
N GLY A 217 -0.44 -4.79 -8.42
CA GLY A 217 -1.40 -5.52 -9.24
C GLY A 217 -0.75 -6.19 -10.44
N TYR A 218 -1.48 -7.09 -11.10
CA TYR A 218 -1.06 -7.62 -12.40
C TYR A 218 -0.98 -6.51 -13.45
N ASP A 219 -1.93 -5.58 -13.41
CA ASP A 219 -1.88 -4.33 -14.17
C ASP A 219 -2.18 -3.08 -13.32
N ILE A 220 -2.28 -1.94 -13.99
CA ILE A 220 -2.49 -0.63 -13.35
C ILE A 220 -3.89 -0.47 -12.75
N GLY A 221 -4.89 -1.15 -13.31
CA GLY A 221 -6.25 -1.18 -12.77
C GLY A 221 -6.28 -1.98 -11.48
N ASP A 222 -5.66 -3.16 -11.51
CA ASP A 222 -5.57 -4.05 -10.34
C ASP A 222 -4.83 -3.38 -9.17
N THR A 223 -3.76 -2.62 -9.47
CA THR A 223 -3.01 -1.85 -8.46
C THR A 223 -3.87 -0.76 -7.83
N LYS A 224 -4.66 -0.05 -8.65
CA LYS A 224 -5.59 0.99 -8.19
C LYS A 224 -6.68 0.38 -7.32
N ASP A 225 -7.32 -0.70 -7.73
CA ASP A 225 -8.42 -1.30 -6.99
C ASP A 225 -7.94 -1.86 -5.64
N ALA A 226 -6.74 -2.45 -5.59
CA ALA A 226 -6.11 -2.84 -4.32
C ALA A 226 -5.84 -1.64 -3.40
N SER A 227 -5.40 -0.50 -3.96
CA SER A 227 -5.21 0.70 -3.16
C SER A 227 -6.52 1.27 -2.60
N GLU A 228 -7.62 1.15 -3.34
CA GLU A 228 -8.94 1.57 -2.89
C GLU A 228 -9.39 0.73 -1.70
N MET A 229 -9.17 -0.59 -1.74
CA MET A 229 -9.44 -1.47 -0.60
C MET A 229 -8.69 -1.04 0.66
N LEU A 230 -7.42 -0.67 0.53
CA LEU A 230 -6.60 -0.22 1.66
C LEU A 230 -7.15 1.08 2.29
N THR A 231 -7.73 1.96 1.47
CA THR A 231 -8.33 3.23 1.94
C THR A 231 -9.80 3.12 2.34
N ASP A 232 -10.44 1.97 2.15
CA ASP A 232 -11.83 1.76 2.47
C ASP A 232 -12.01 1.54 3.99
N THR A 233 -12.59 2.55 4.65
CA THR A 233 -12.91 2.51 6.10
C THR A 233 -14.15 1.69 6.44
N THR A 234 -14.93 1.29 5.44
CA THR A 234 -16.02 0.35 5.68
C THR A 234 -15.35 -0.99 5.96
N GLU A 235 -15.68 -1.65 7.08
CA GLU A 235 -15.11 -2.95 7.51
C GLU A 235 -15.36 -4.11 6.50
N LYS A 236 -15.71 -3.78 5.25
CA LYS A 236 -16.05 -4.65 4.13
C LYS A 236 -14.96 -5.66 3.80
N TYR A 237 -13.69 -5.27 3.84
CA TYR A 237 -12.60 -6.12 3.33
C TYR A 237 -11.85 -6.90 4.42
N ASN A 238 -11.94 -6.56 5.71
CA ASN A 238 -11.40 -7.39 6.79
C ASN A 238 -9.93 -7.88 6.58
N LEU A 239 -9.03 -6.94 6.27
CA LEU A 239 -7.61 -7.17 5.95
C LEU A 239 -6.81 -7.63 7.17
N ASN A 240 -7.01 -8.85 7.67
CA ASN A 240 -6.37 -9.32 8.91
C ASN A 240 -4.97 -9.93 8.72
N GLY A 241 -4.52 -10.05 7.48
CA GLY A 241 -3.25 -10.61 7.09
C GLY A 241 -2.09 -9.61 7.17
N ALA A 242 -0.87 -10.13 7.15
CA ALA A 242 0.30 -9.37 6.69
C ALA A 242 0.40 -9.38 5.15
N GLU A 243 -0.20 -10.35 4.47
CA GLU A 243 -0.22 -10.43 3.01
C GLU A 243 -1.62 -10.83 2.54
N GLU A 244 -2.24 -9.95 1.75
CA GLU A 244 -3.62 -10.09 1.28
C GLU A 244 -3.64 -10.15 -0.25
N TRP A 245 -4.11 -11.27 -0.79
CA TRP A 245 -4.26 -11.47 -2.22
C TRP A 245 -5.72 -11.25 -2.63
N ILE A 246 -5.86 -10.40 -3.63
CA ILE A 246 -7.12 -9.85 -4.09
C ILE A 246 -7.37 -10.36 -5.50
N ASN A 247 -8.58 -10.86 -5.74
CA ASN A 247 -9.07 -11.19 -7.07
C ASN A 247 -10.22 -10.23 -7.42
N LEU A 248 -10.11 -9.59 -8.57
CA LEU A 248 -10.96 -8.50 -9.06
C LEU A 248 -11.88 -8.97 -10.20
N ALA A 249 -12.22 -10.25 -10.25
CA ALA A 249 -13.05 -10.79 -11.33
C ALA A 249 -14.50 -10.27 -11.24
N ASN A 250 -15.03 -9.80 -12.39
CA ASN A 250 -16.42 -9.38 -12.58
C ASN A 250 -16.85 -8.15 -11.75
N ASP A 251 -15.96 -7.16 -11.59
CA ASP A 251 -16.20 -5.95 -10.80
C ASP A 251 -16.47 -6.23 -9.31
N GLU A 252 -16.22 -7.47 -8.86
CA GLU A 252 -16.31 -7.87 -7.46
C GLU A 252 -14.90 -8.07 -6.89
N ILE A 253 -14.61 -7.31 -5.85
CA ILE A 253 -13.36 -7.41 -5.10
C ILE A 253 -13.49 -8.57 -4.09
N ASN A 254 -12.68 -9.60 -4.27
CA ASN A 254 -12.67 -10.79 -3.42
C ASN A 254 -11.28 -11.03 -2.82
N LEU A 255 -11.19 -11.09 -1.49
CA LEU A 255 -10.02 -11.66 -0.83
C LEU A 255 -10.06 -13.18 -0.95
N TYR A 256 -9.05 -13.77 -1.58
CA TYR A 256 -9.01 -15.22 -1.76
C TYR A 256 -7.87 -15.90 -1.01
N PHE A 257 -6.88 -15.14 -0.53
CA PHE A 257 -5.79 -15.66 0.30
C PHE A 257 -5.24 -14.58 1.23
N SER A 258 -5.12 -14.92 2.51
CA SER A 258 -4.57 -14.07 3.57
C SER A 258 -3.51 -14.88 4.32
N LYS A 259 -2.32 -14.30 4.51
CA LYS A 259 -1.19 -14.92 5.21
C LYS A 259 -0.71 -14.02 6.35
N ASN A 260 -0.40 -14.66 7.48
CA ASN A 260 0.28 -14.09 8.66
C ASN A 260 1.70 -14.64 8.78
#